data_AF-A0A9E3NFB0-F1
#
_entry.id   AF-A0A9E3NFB0-F1
#
_cell.length_a   1.000
_cell.length_b   1.000
_cell.length_c   1.000
_cell.angle_alpha   90.00
_cell.angle_beta   90.00
_cell.angle_gamma   90.00
#
_symmetry.space_group_name_H-M   'P 1'
#
loop_
_entity.id
_entity.type
_entity.pdbx_description
1 polymer ?
#
loop_
_entity_poly.entity_id
_entity_poly.type
_entity_poly.pdbx_seq_one_letter_code
_entity_poly.pdbx_strand_id
1 'polypeptide(L)' 'MKYSSLALQLLVTIGLFAWLGYQLDQYLQLHYPIFLIVFVFVAFGGMMFQLYRSIDKS' A
#
# COMPACT_ATOMS: atom_id res chain seq x y z
N MET A 1 -30.88 -4.28 -1.49
CA MET A 1 -29.99 -4.67 -0.37
C MET A 1 -28.50 -4.77 -0.76
N LYS A 2 -28.11 -5.03 -2.02
CA LYS A 2 -26.70 -5.11 -2.47
C LYS A 2 -25.85 -3.82 -2.31
N TYR A 3 -26.46 -2.63 -2.39
CA TYR A 3 -25.73 -1.36 -2.22
C TYR A 3 -25.25 -1.11 -0.79
N SER A 4 -25.98 -1.61 0.21
CA SER A 4 -25.63 -1.45 1.62
C SER A 4 -24.38 -2.26 1.96
N SER A 5 -24.23 -3.46 1.38
CA SER A 5 -23.03 -4.30 1.53
C SER A 5 -21.80 -3.69 0.86
N LEU A 6 -21.93 -3.09 -0.32
CA LEU A 6 -20.85 -2.39 -1.03
C LEU A 6 -20.37 -1.16 -0.26
N ALA A 7 -21.30 -0.34 0.25
CA ALA A 7 -20.98 0.83 1.05
C ALA A 7 -20.28 0.46 2.37
N LEU A 8 -20.74 -0.62 3.03
CA LEU A 8 -20.07 -1.16 4.21
C LEU A 8 -18.67 -1.68 3.89
N GLN A 9 -18.51 -2.41 2.79
CA GLN A 9 -17.20 -2.90 2.37
C GLN A 9 -16.23 -1.75 2.09
N LEU A 10 -16.68 -0.68 1.43
CA LEU A 10 -15.88 0.53 1.22
C LEU A 10 -15.52 1.21 2.53
N LEU A 11 -16.49 1.39 3.44
CA LEU A 11 -16.25 1.98 4.77
C LEU A 11 -15.23 1.16 5.58
N VAL A 12 -15.39 -0.16 5.60
CA VAL A 12 -14.49 -1.08 6.30
C VAL A 12 -13.10 -1.06 5.68
N THR A 13 -13.00 -1.02 4.35
CA THR A 13 -11.72 -0.94 3.64
C THR A 13 -11.02 0.39 3.93
N ILE A 14 -11.74 1.51 3.81
CA ILE A 14 -11.19 2.84 4.10
C ILE A 14 -10.78 2.94 5.56
N GLY A 15 -11.59 2.44 6.50
CA GLY A 15 -11.27 2.39 7.92
C GLY A 15 -10.03 1.55 8.23
N LEU A 16 -9.90 0.36 7.61
CA LEU A 16 -8.73 -0.50 7.75
C LEU A 16 -7.46 0.14 7.20
N PHE A 17 -7.53 0.76 6.01
CA PHE A 17 -6.39 1.44 5.40
C PHE A 17 -6.00 2.71 6.16
N ALA A 18 -6.97 3.49 6.63
CA ALA A 18 -6.73 4.67 7.44
C ALA A 18 -6.12 4.29 8.79
N TRP A 19 -6.60 3.22 9.43
CA TRP A 19 -6.05 2.73 10.68
C TRP A 19 -4.65 2.15 10.49
N LEU A 20 -4.41 1.34 9.45
CA LEU A 20 -3.06 0.84 9.13
C LEU A 20 -2.09 1.98 8.83
N GLY A 21 -2.51 2.98 8.06
CA GLY A 21 -1.71 4.17 7.75
C GLY A 21 -1.42 5.00 8.99
N TYR A 22 -2.43 5.25 9.82
CA TYR A 22 -2.28 5.99 11.08
C TYR A 22 -1.42 5.24 12.09
N GLN A 23 -1.58 3.92 12.19
CA GLN A 23 -0.75 3.09 13.07
C GLN A 23 0.69 3.06 12.57
N LEU A 24 0.94 3.00 11.25
CA LEU A 24 2.28 3.16 10.66
C LEU A 24 2.88 4.53 10.98
N ASP A 25 2.10 5.58 10.82
CA ASP A 25 2.52 6.97 11.03
C ASP A 25 2.83 7.24 12.52
N GLN A 26 1.99 6.72 13.43
CA GLN A 26 2.22 6.76 14.87
C GLN A 26 3.35 5.87 15.35
N TYR A 27 3.49 4.65 14.82
CA TYR A 27 4.57 3.74 15.22
C TYR A 27 5.93 4.27 14.77
N LEU A 28 5.94 5.08 13.70
CA LEU A 28 7.15 5.71 13.22
C LEU A 28 7.47 7.03 13.94
N GLN A 29 6.51 7.84 14.41
CA GLN A 29 6.77 9.16 15.04
C GLN A 29 7.78 10.05 14.28
N LEU A 30 7.97 9.82 12.98
CA LEU A 30 9.08 10.37 12.21
C LEU A 30 8.58 11.52 11.36
N HIS A 31 9.09 12.72 11.66
CA HIS A 31 8.97 13.95 10.85
C HIS A 31 9.48 13.79 9.39
N TYR A 32 9.98 12.60 9.03
CA TYR A 32 10.56 12.23 7.74
C TYR A 32 9.84 10.98 7.16
N PRO A 33 9.33 11.03 5.91
CA PRO A 33 8.42 10.05 5.33
C PRO A 33 9.15 8.77 4.86
N ILE A 34 9.73 8.02 5.78
CA ILE A 34 10.53 6.82 5.51
C ILE A 34 9.68 5.69 4.92
N PHE A 35 8.40 5.58 5.29
CA PHE A 35 7.51 4.59 4.69
C PHE A 35 7.24 4.87 3.21
N LEU A 36 7.16 6.14 2.83
CA LEU A 36 7.06 6.57 1.44
C LEU A 36 8.34 6.17 0.69
N ILE A 37 9.52 6.37 1.30
CA ILE A 37 10.80 5.93 0.75
C ILE A 37 10.85 4.41 0.59
N VAL A 38 10.48 3.63 1.61
CA VAL A 38 10.48 2.16 1.57
C VAL A 38 9.46 1.65 0.55
N PHE A 39 8.28 2.24 0.49
CA PHE A 39 7.26 1.88 -0.49
C PHE A 39 7.72 2.18 -1.91
N VAL A 40 8.34 3.34 -2.13
CA VAL A 40 8.99 3.67 -3.41
C VAL A 40 10.12 2.70 -3.70
N PHE A 41 10.94 2.32 -2.72
CA PHE A 41 12.04 1.36 -2.88
C PHE A 41 11.54 -0.04 -3.23
N VAL A 42 10.46 -0.49 -2.58
CA VAL A 42 9.81 -1.78 -2.83
C VAL A 42 9.09 -1.78 -4.17
N ALA A 43 8.39 -0.69 -4.51
CA ALA A 43 7.76 -0.53 -5.82
C ALA A 43 8.81 -0.52 -6.93
N PHE A 44 9.90 0.20 -6.74
CA PHE A 44 11.01 0.28 -7.69
C PHE A 44 11.71 -1.07 -7.85
N GLY A 45 12.04 -1.74 -6.74
CA GLY A 45 12.63 -3.09 -6.76
C GLY A 45 11.70 -4.14 -7.37
N GLY A 46 10.41 -4.09 -7.04
CA GLY A 46 9.40 -4.98 -7.61
C GLY A 46 9.21 -4.77 -9.10
N MET A 47 9.22 -3.52 -9.56
CA MET A 47 9.13 -3.18 -10.99
C MET A 47 10.39 -3.63 -11.75
N MET A 48 11.58 -3.44 -11.19
CA MET A 48 12.82 -4.00 -11.74
C MET A 48 12.78 -5.53 -11.81
N PHE A 49 12.29 -6.20 -10.77
CA PHE A 49 12.17 -7.65 -10.74
C PHE A 49 11.17 -8.16 -11.78
N GLN A 50 10.04 -7.47 -11.92
CA GLN A 50 9.05 -7.75 -12.94
C GLN A 50 9.60 -7.55 -14.35
N LEU A 51 10.36 -6.47 -14.57
CA LEU A 51 11.02 -6.17 -15.84
C LEU A 51 12.04 -7.26 -16.20
N TYR A 52 12.93 -7.62 -15.27
CA TYR A 52 13.88 -8.73 -15.46
C TYR A 52 13.16 -10.03 -15.83
N ARG A 53 12.10 -10.38 -15.10
CA ARG A 53 11.31 -11.58 -15.37
C ARG A 53 10.54 -11.53 -16.70
N SER A 54 10.22 -10.33 -17.19
CA SER A 54 9.59 -10.15 -18.50
C SER A 54 10.58 -10.27 -19.65
N ILE A 55 11.83 -9.82 -19.47
CA ILE A 55 12.87 -9.85 -20.49
C ILE A 55 13.47 -11.26 -20.63
N ASP A 56 13.66 -11.98 -19.51
CA ASP A 56 14.12 -13.37 -19.48
C ASP A 56 13.12 -14.37 -20.11
N LYS A 57 11.97 -13.88 -20.57
CA LYS A 57 10.93 -14.67 -21.23
C LYS A 57 10.88 -14.45 -22.75
N SER A 58 11.84 -13.73 -23.33
CA SER A 58 11.96 -13.52 -24.78
C SER A 58 13.09 -14.32 -25.42
#